data_AF-A0A971RYM1-F1
#
_entry.id   AF-A0A971RYM1-F1
#
_cell.length_a   1.000
_cell.length_b   1.000
_cell.length_c   1.000
_cell.angle_alpha   90.00
_cell.angle_beta   90.00
_cell.angle_gamma   90.00
#
_symmetry.space_group_name_H-M   'P 1'
#
loop_
_entity.id
_entity.type
_entity.pdbx_description
1 polymer ?
#
loop_
_entity_poly.entity_id
_entity_poly.type
_entity_poly.pdbx_seq_one_letter_code
_entity_poly.pdbx_strand_id
1 'polypeptide(L)'
;MLTYQDQVILSALLTNGEEIRICIEHAIGSKYNPMTNEQLELKFKEITSSILKPDLQTEIIKKIWHMDEDYNVRELIELINKN
;
A
#
# COMPACT_ATOMS: atom_id res chain seq x y z
N MET A 1 -10.27 22.06 19.35
CA MET A 1 -9.78 21.22 18.24
C MET A 1 -9.25 19.94 18.88
N LEU A 2 -9.91 18.81 18.65
CA LEU A 2 -9.45 17.53 19.19
C LEU A 2 -8.27 17.08 18.33
N THR A 3 -7.07 17.04 18.90
CA THR A 3 -5.87 16.53 18.23
C THR A 3 -5.83 15.02 18.36
N TYR A 4 -5.92 14.29 17.25
CA TYR A 4 -5.65 12.85 17.24
C TYR A 4 -4.15 12.60 17.41
N GLN A 5 -3.74 11.52 18.09
CA GLN A 5 -2.33 11.23 18.37
C GLN A 5 -1.46 11.13 17.09
N ASP A 6 -2.06 10.71 15.97
CA ASP A 6 -1.35 10.47 14.70
C ASP A 6 -1.63 11.54 13.63
N GLN A 7 -2.22 12.68 14.02
CA GLN A 7 -2.54 13.77 13.10
C GLN A 7 -1.28 14.53 12.68
N VAL A 8 -1.22 14.93 11.42
CA VAL A 8 -0.18 15.82 10.88
C VAL A 8 -0.80 17.08 10.30
N ILE A 9 -0.26 18.24 10.66
CA ILE A 9 -0.61 19.53 10.07
C ILE A 9 0.59 20.01 9.26
N LEU A 10 0.39 20.20 7.97
CA LEU A 10 1.36 20.77 7.05
C LEU A 10 0.93 22.19 6.71
N SER A 11 1.84 23.15 6.81
CA SER A 11 1.64 24.51 6.29
C SER A 11 2.78 24.88 5.34
N ALA A 12 2.43 25.53 4.23
CA ALA A 12 3.38 26.10 3.28
C ALA A 12 3.00 27.55 2.96
N LEU A 13 3.96 28.47 3.10
CA LEU A 13 3.84 29.85 2.64
C LEU A 13 4.40 29.96 1.22
N LEU A 14 3.56 30.38 0.29
CA LEU A 14 3.93 30.59 -1.11
C LEU A 14 4.62 31.95 -1.29
N THR A 15 5.37 32.12 -2.40
CA THR A 15 6.10 33.36 -2.70
C THR A 15 5.20 34.57 -2.95
N ASN A 16 3.91 34.36 -3.24
CA ASN A 16 2.89 35.40 -3.35
C ASN A 16 2.29 35.81 -1.98
N GLY A 17 2.73 35.19 -0.87
CA GLY A 17 2.23 35.44 0.48
C GLY A 17 1.03 34.59 0.90
N GLU A 18 0.52 33.71 0.03
CA GLU A 18 -0.57 32.79 0.36
C GLU A 18 -0.10 31.65 1.26
N GLU A 19 -0.93 31.23 2.23
CA GLU A 19 -0.66 30.09 3.09
C GLU A 19 -1.58 28.90 2.72
N ILE A 20 -0.98 27.78 2.32
CA ILE A 20 -1.69 26.52 2.15
C ILE A 20 -1.54 25.70 3.43
N ARG A 21 -2.66 25.34 4.05
CA ARG A 21 -2.70 24.42 5.19
C ARG A 21 -3.40 23.11 4.83
N ILE A 22 -2.75 22.00 5.12
CA ILE A 22 -3.28 20.66 4.95
C ILE A 22 -3.29 19.97 6.31
N CYS A 23 -4.44 19.43 6.67
CA CYS A 23 -4.60 18.61 7.86
C CYS A 23 -4.83 17.16 7.43
N ILE A 24 -3.96 16.26 7.87
CA ILE A 24 -4.10 14.82 7.69
C ILE A 24 -4.42 14.23 9.06
N GLU A 25 -5.68 13.84 9.28
CA GLU A 25 -6.10 13.24 10.55
C GLU A 25 -5.53 11.84 10.73
N HIS A 26 -5.55 11.04 9.66
CA HIS A 26 -5.02 9.68 9.64
C HIS A 26 -4.34 9.38 8.30
N ALA A 27 -3.09 8.92 8.35
CA ALA A 27 -2.35 8.51 7.16
C ALA A 27 -3.02 7.32 6.44
N ILE A 28 -2.86 7.25 5.11
CA ILE A 28 -3.30 6.10 4.32
C ILE A 28 -2.51 4.86 4.76
N GLY A 29 -3.21 3.74 4.97
CA GLY A 29 -2.67 2.51 5.54
C GLY A 29 -2.73 2.43 7.07
N SER A 30 -3.27 3.44 7.74
CA SER A 30 -3.54 3.37 9.18
C SER A 30 -4.81 2.58 9.48
N LYS A 31 -5.02 2.21 10.75
CA LYS A 31 -6.24 1.54 11.22
C LYS A 31 -7.52 2.32 10.85
N TYR A 32 -7.43 3.65 10.86
CA TYR A 32 -8.57 4.54 10.66
C TYR A 32 -8.69 5.08 9.22
N ASN A 33 -7.70 4.80 8.38
CA ASN A 33 -7.70 5.11 6.95
C ASN A 33 -6.94 4.00 6.19
N PRO A 34 -7.51 2.79 6.09
CA PRO A 34 -6.83 1.64 5.50
C PRO A 34 -6.62 1.84 4.00
N MET A 35 -5.61 1.15 3.44
CA MET A 35 -5.45 1.08 1.99
C MET A 35 -6.59 0.28 1.36
N THR A 36 -7.01 0.66 0.16
CA THR A 36 -7.88 -0.18 -0.67
C THR A 36 -7.09 -1.40 -1.18
N ASN A 37 -7.80 -2.41 -1.69
CA ASN A 37 -7.15 -3.58 -2.28
C ASN A 37 -6.23 -3.19 -3.44
N GLU A 38 -6.66 -2.26 -4.29
CA GLU A 38 -5.87 -1.76 -5.43
C GLU A 38 -4.61 -1.02 -4.96
N GLN A 39 -4.71 -0.25 -3.86
CA GLN A 39 -3.56 0.43 -3.27
C GLN A 39 -2.56 -0.57 -2.66
N LEU A 40 -3.05 -1.64 -2.02
CA LEU A 40 -2.20 -2.71 -1.49
C LEU A 40 -1.48 -3.47 -2.60
N GLU A 41 -2.19 -3.81 -3.69
CA GLU A 41 -1.60 -4.47 -4.86
C GLU A 41 -0.54 -3.61 -5.53
N LEU A 42 -0.82 -2.32 -5.73
CA LEU A 42 0.14 -1.38 -6.31
C LEU A 42 1.39 -1.28 -5.44
N LYS A 43 1.21 -1.11 -4.12
CA LYS A 43 2.33 -1.04 -3.17
C LYS A 43 3.18 -2.32 -3.18
N PHE A 44 2.55 -3.49 -3.28
CA PHE A 44 3.26 -4.75 -3.42
C PHE A 44 4.11 -4.79 -4.70
N LYS A 45 3.52 -4.39 -5.84
CA LYS A 45 4.22 -4.32 -7.14
C LYS A 45 5.40 -3.34 -7.10
N GLU A 46 5.22 -2.18 -6.49
CA GLU A 46 6.29 -1.17 -6.37
C GLU A 46 7.47 -1.70 -5.54
N ILE A 47 7.21 -2.25 -4.34
CA ILE A 47 8.24 -2.75 -3.43
C ILE A 47 9.03 -3.91 -4.06
N THR A 48 8.35 -4.77 -4.83
CA THR A 48 8.96 -5.99 -5.38
C THR A 48 9.48 -5.85 -6.80
N SER A 49 9.29 -4.70 -7.45
CA SER A 49 9.67 -4.44 -8.86
C SER A 49 11.15 -4.67 -9.18
N SER A 50 12.02 -4.54 -8.17
CA SER A 50 13.47 -4.76 -8.32
C SER A 50 13.87 -6.23 -8.37
N ILE A 51 12.98 -7.14 -7.94
CA ILE A 51 13.27 -8.57 -7.77
C ILE A 51 12.26 -9.49 -8.45
N LEU A 52 11.04 -9.04 -8.74
CA LEU A 52 9.99 -9.83 -9.40
C LEU A 52 9.62 -9.22 -10.75
N LYS A 53 9.43 -10.09 -11.76
CA LYS A 53 8.84 -9.67 -13.04
C LYS A 53 7.35 -9.32 -12.86
N PRO A 54 6.79 -8.36 -13.63
CA PRO A 54 5.39 -7.94 -13.49
C PRO A 54 4.36 -9.07 -13.55
N ASP A 55 4.57 -10.06 -14.42
CA ASP A 55 3.67 -11.21 -14.55
C ASP A 55 3.67 -12.05 -13.27
N LEU A 56 4.85 -12.30 -12.68
CA LEU A 56 4.99 -13.04 -11.43
C LEU A 56 4.35 -12.30 -10.25
N GLN A 57 4.47 -10.97 -10.19
CA GLN A 57 3.78 -10.16 -9.19
C GLN A 57 2.27 -10.35 -9.26
N THR A 58 1.72 -10.35 -10.48
CA THR A 58 0.28 -10.49 -10.72
C THR A 58 -0.22 -11.88 -10.34
N GLU A 59 0.52 -12.94 -10.69
CA GLU A 59 0.19 -14.31 -10.31
C GLU A 59 0.27 -14.54 -8.79
N ILE A 60 1.25 -13.93 -8.11
CA ILE A 60 1.35 -14.00 -6.64
C ILE A 60 0.17 -13.30 -5.98
N ILE A 61 -0.17 -12.07 -6.41
CA ILE A 61 -1.32 -11.32 -5.92
C ILE A 61 -2.59 -12.17 -6.03
N LYS A 62 -2.84 -12.72 -7.22
CA LYS A 62 -4.00 -13.57 -7.47
C LYS A 62 -4.04 -14.77 -6.52
N LYS A 63 -2.93 -15.49 -6.35
CA LYS A 63 -2.87 -16.64 -5.43
C LYS A 63 -3.12 -16.23 -3.98
N ILE A 64 -2.59 -15.10 -3.51
CA ILE A 64 -2.77 -14.65 -2.13
C ILE A 64 -4.21 -14.24 -1.84
N TRP A 65 -4.90 -13.60 -2.79
CA TRP A 65 -6.31 -13.21 -2.61
C TRP A 65 -7.27 -14.40 -2.49
N HIS A 66 -6.93 -15.55 -3.05
CA HIS A 66 -7.72 -16.79 -2.98
C HIS A 66 -7.14 -17.81 -1.98
N MET A 67 -6.37 -17.36 -0.99
CA MET A 67 -5.69 -18.26 -0.04
C MET A 67 -6.66 -19.00 0.90
N ASP A 68 -7.90 -18.54 1.02
CA ASP A 68 -8.97 -19.18 1.77
C ASP A 68 -9.67 -20.33 1.03
N GLU A 69 -9.37 -20.54 -0.26
CA GLU A 69 -9.95 -21.58 -1.12
C GLU A 69 -8.99 -22.77 -1.33
N ASP A 70 -9.00 -23.78 -0.42
CA ASP A 70 -8.19 -25.02 -0.51
C ASP A 70 -6.73 -24.80 -0.98
N TYR A 71 -6.09 -23.78 -0.39
CA TYR A 71 -4.82 -23.26 -0.85
C TYR A 71 -3.63 -24.17 -0.54
N ASN A 72 -2.86 -24.49 -1.58
CA ASN A 72 -1.60 -25.20 -1.43
C ASN A 72 -0.42 -24.23 -1.32
N VAL A 73 0.06 -24.01 -0.09
CA VAL A 73 1.24 -23.16 0.20
C VAL A 73 2.47 -23.60 -0.60
N ARG A 74 2.62 -24.89 -0.93
CA ARG A 74 3.73 -25.37 -1.76
C ARG A 74 3.73 -24.72 -3.15
N GLU A 75 2.56 -24.56 -3.76
CA GLU A 75 2.46 -23.96 -5.09
C GLU A 75 2.87 -22.49 -5.09
N LEU A 76 2.61 -21.76 -3.99
CA LEU A 76 3.07 -20.39 -3.85
C LEU A 76 4.59 -20.32 -3.73
N ILE A 77 5.18 -21.19 -2.92
CA ILE A 77 6.64 -21.25 -2.76
C ILE A 77 7.30 -21.58 -4.10
N GLU A 78 6.77 -22.56 -4.83
CA GLU A 78 7.25 -22.92 -6.17
C GLU A 78 7.08 -21.77 -7.16
N LEU A 79 5.96 -21.02 -7.11
CA LEU A 79 5.75 -19.83 -7.93
C LEU A 79 6.81 -18.76 -7.65
N ILE A 80 7.05 -18.44 -6.37
CA ILE A 80 8.03 -17.43 -5.96
C ILE A 80 9.45 -17.83 -6.36
N ASN A 81 9.78 -19.13 -6.33
CA ASN A 81 11.11 -19.64 -6.68
C ASN A 81 11.36 -19.74 -8.20
N LYS A 82 10.37 -19.51 -9.07
CA LYS A 82 10.54 -19.47 -10.53
C LYS A 82 11.17 -18.18 -11.07
N ASN A 83 11.58 -17.30 -10.17
CA ASN A 83 12.10 -15.97 -10.44
C ASN A 83 13.39 -16.00 -11.28
#